data_AF-A0A8T4QIN6-F1
#
_entry.id   AF-A0A8T4QIN6-F1
#
_cell.length_a   1.000
_cell.length_b   1.000
_cell.length_c   1.000
_cell.angle_alpha   90.00
_cell.angle_beta   90.00
_cell.angle_gamma   90.00
#
_symmetry.space_group_name_H-M   'P 1'
#
loop_
_entity.id
_entity.type
_entity.pdbx_description
1 polymer ?
#
loop_
_entity_poly.entity_id
_entity_poly.type
_entity_poly.pdbx_seq_one_letter_code
_entity_poly.pdbx_strand_id
1 'polypeptide(L)' 'MLCNCNYDKAKLLYKIMKIAAFIEKHAIKDAERDNHPLCAEEYNELKQDLERHVEKLRLAVEGLSREGKFG' A
#
# COMPACT_ATOMS: atom_id res chain seq x y z
N MET A 1 -9.60 20.01 17.63
CA MET A 1 -9.60 18.62 17.12
C MET A 1 -8.15 18.31 16.79
N LEU A 2 -7.44 17.57 17.65
CA LEU A 2 -6.06 17.15 17.36
C LEU A 2 -6.13 16.27 16.12
N CYS A 3 -5.81 16.84 14.95
CA CYS A 3 -5.72 16.10 13.69
C CYS A 3 -4.72 14.98 13.88
N ASN A 4 -5.21 13.74 13.97
CA ASN A 4 -4.35 12.59 14.15
C ASN A 4 -3.76 12.18 12.79
N CYS A 5 -3.19 13.15 12.06
CA CYS A 5 -2.61 13.00 10.74
C CYS A 5 -1.60 11.85 10.69
N ASN A 6 -0.89 11.61 11.81
CA ASN A 6 0.08 10.52 11.93
C ASN A 6 -0.61 9.16 12.00
N TYR A 7 -1.70 9.05 12.79
CA TYR A 7 -2.54 7.86 12.81
C TYR A 7 -3.18 7.61 11.44
N ASP A 8 -3.68 8.64 10.78
CA ASP A 8 -4.30 8.49 9.46
C ASP A 8 -3.29 8.05 8.40
N LYS A 9 -2.06 8.58 8.42
CA LYS A 9 -0.95 8.11 7.56
C LYS A 9 -0.61 6.65 7.83
N ALA A 10 -0.46 6.24 9.09
CA ALA A 10 -0.17 4.85 9.45
C ALA A 10 -1.32 3.91 9.07
N LYS A 11 -2.57 4.33 9.27
CA LYS A 11 -3.77 3.59 8.87
C LYS A 11 -3.86 3.43 7.35
N LEU A 12 -3.53 4.49 6.60
CA LEU A 12 -3.49 4.47 5.14
C LEU A 12 -2.39 3.52 4.64
N LEU A 13 -1.18 3.61 5.22
CA LEU A 13 -0.08 2.70 4.93
C LEU A 13 -0.49 1.24 5.12
N TYR A 14 -1.07 0.90 6.28
CA TYR A 14 -1.56 -0.45 6.56
C TYR A 14 -2.60 -0.94 5.54
N LYS A 15 -3.56 -0.07 5.18
CA LYS A 15 -4.60 -0.42 4.20
C LYS A 15 -4.01 -0.73 2.82
N ILE A 16 -3.10 0.11 2.33
CA ILE A 16 -2.47 -0.07 1.02
C ILE A 16 -1.64 -1.36 1.01
N MET A 17 -0.85 -1.62 2.06
CA MET A 17 -0.09 -2.86 2.19
C MET A 17 -1.00 -4.09 2.17
N LYS A 18 -2.14 -4.04 2.86
CA LYS A 18 -3.11 -5.14 2.87
C LYS A 18 -3.72 -5.39 1.49
N ILE A 19 -4.03 -4.34 0.73
CA ILE A 19 -4.56 -4.44 -0.64
C ILE A 19 -3.50 -5.03 -1.58
N ALA A 20 -2.27 -4.51 -1.54
CA ALA A 20 -1.17 -5.04 -2.36
C ALA A 20 -0.93 -6.53 -2.09
N ALA A 21 -0.92 -6.93 -0.81
CA ALA A 21 -0.78 -8.33 -0.42
C ALA A 21 -1.96 -9.20 -0.88
N PHE A 22 -3.19 -8.67 -0.89
CA PHE A 22 -4.35 -9.38 -1.43
C PHE A 22 -4.21 -9.60 -2.93
N ILE A 23 -3.80 -8.56 -3.67
CA ILE A 23 -3.61 -8.64 -5.12
C ILE A 23 -2.56 -9.70 -5.47
N GLU A 24 -1.41 -9.67 -4.78
CA GLU A 24 -0.31 -10.61 -4.98
C GLU A 24 -0.69 -12.07 -4.66
N LYS A 25 -1.40 -12.29 -3.54
CA LYS A 25 -1.68 -13.64 -3.07
C LYS A 25 -2.92 -14.27 -3.69
N HIS A 26 -3.87 -13.46 -4.13
CA HIS A 26 -5.20 -13.90 -4.56
C HIS A 26 -5.56 -13.40 -5.95
N ALA A 27 -5.71 -12.09 -6.15
CA ALA A 27 -6.35 -11.55 -7.36
C ALA A 27 -5.64 -11.95 -8.67
N ILE A 28 -4.30 -11.88 -8.68
CA ILE A 28 -3.51 -12.31 -9.86
C ILE A 28 -3.71 -13.81 -10.12
N LYS A 29 -3.64 -14.64 -9.07
CA LYS A 29 -3.78 -16.10 -9.19
C LYS A 29 -5.18 -16.51 -9.63
N ASP A 30 -6.21 -15.80 -9.15
CA ASP A 30 -7.59 -16.05 -9.55
C ASP A 30 -7.77 -15.68 -11.04
N ALA A 31 -7.22 -14.56 -11.50
CA ALA A 31 -7.25 -14.17 -12.91
C ALA A 31 -6.49 -15.16 -13.81
N GLU A 32 -5.32 -15.65 -13.37
CA GLU A 32 -4.55 -16.68 -14.06
C GLU A 32 -5.32 -18.00 -14.14
N ARG A 33 -5.92 -18.44 -13.03
CA ARG A 33 -6.73 -19.67 -12.96
C ARG A 33 -7.93 -19.61 -13.89
N ASP A 34 -8.57 -18.46 -13.99
CA ASP A 34 -9.78 -18.26 -14.79
C ASP A 34 -9.46 -17.88 -16.25
N ASN A 35 -8.19 -17.97 -16.68
CA ASN A 35 -7.69 -17.68 -18.03
C ASN A 35 -7.94 -16.24 -18.52
N HIS A 36 -7.82 -15.26 -17.62
CA HIS A 36 -7.97 -13.83 -17.92
C HIS A 36 -6.61 -13.11 -17.84
N PRO A 37 -5.73 -13.26 -18.85
CA PRO A 37 -4.35 -12.74 -18.80
C PRO A 37 -4.27 -11.22 -18.69
N LEU A 38 -5.17 -10.48 -19.36
CA LEU A 38 -5.22 -9.02 -19.25
C LEU A 38 -5.58 -8.56 -17.84
N CYS A 39 -6.49 -9.28 -17.17
CA CYS A 39 -6.88 -8.98 -15.80
C CYS A 39 -5.70 -9.22 -14.83
N ALA A 40 -4.92 -10.28 -15.05
CA ALA A 40 -3.71 -10.54 -14.27
C ALA A 40 -2.63 -9.47 -14.48
N GLU A 41 -2.50 -8.93 -15.71
CA GLU A 41 -1.59 -7.83 -16.03
C GLU A 41 -2.02 -6.53 -15.32
N GLU A 42 -3.30 -6.15 -15.41
CA GLU A 42 -3.86 -4.99 -14.69
C GLU A 42 -3.64 -5.07 -13.18
N TYR A 43 -3.83 -6.26 -12.59
CA TYR A 43 -3.55 -6.48 -11.18
C TYR A 43 -2.06 -6.34 -10.85
N ASN A 44 -1.16 -6.79 -11.72
CA ASN A 44 0.28 -6.59 -11.53
C ASN A 44 0.67 -5.11 -11.60
N GLU A 45 0.14 -4.36 -12.55
CA GLU A 45 0.38 -2.90 -12.66
C GLU A 45 -0.13 -2.19 -11.40
N LEU A 46 -1.37 -2.49 -10.98
CA LEU A 46 -1.95 -1.92 -9.77
C LEU A 46 -1.12 -2.24 -8.52
N LYS A 47 -0.61 -3.47 -8.41
CA LYS A 47 0.29 -3.85 -7.30
C LYS A 47 1.54 -2.98 -7.28
N GLN A 48 2.20 -2.79 -8.42
CA GLN A 48 3.40 -1.97 -8.52
C GLN A 48 3.12 -0.50 -8.14
N ASP A 49 1.97 0.05 -8.55
CA ASP A 49 1.54 1.38 -8.14
C ASP A 49 1.35 1.48 -6.62
N LEU A 50 0.67 0.50 -6.02
CA LEU A 50 0.46 0.48 -4.58
C LEU A 50 1.79 0.37 -3.83
N GLU A 51 2.73 -0.45 -4.29
CA GLU A 51 4.07 -0.57 -3.70
C GLU A 51 4.84 0.77 -3.76
N ARG A 52 4.76 1.50 -4.87
CA ARG A 52 5.31 2.87 -4.97
C ARG A 52 4.69 3.81 -3.95
N HIS A 53 3.39 3.71 -3.71
CA HIS A 53 2.70 4.53 -2.72
C HIS A 53 2.99 4.11 -1.27
N VAL A 54 3.17 2.82 -1.01
CA VAL A 54 3.63 2.29 0.29
C VAL A 54 4.95 2.94 0.66
N GLU A 55 5.93 2.96 -0.26
CA GLU A 55 7.25 3.52 0.05
C GLU A 55 7.18 5.02 0.35
N LYS A 56 6.40 5.79 -0.43
CA LYS A 56 6.17 7.22 -0.15
C LYS A 56 5.56 7.45 1.24
N LEU A 57 4.55 6.67 1.60
CA LEU A 57 3.88 6.80 2.91
C LEU A 57 4.77 6.32 4.06
N ARG A 58 5.55 5.26 3.85
CA ARG A 58 6.51 4.75 4.81
C ARG A 58 7.55 5.82 5.15
N LEU A 59 8.16 6.45 4.14
CA LEU A 59 9.09 7.57 4.33
C LEU A 59 8.43 8.73 5.09
N ALA A 60 7.18 9.06 4.76
CA ALA A 60 6.44 10.10 5.46
C ALA A 60 6.17 9.76 6.95
N VAL A 61 5.86 8.50 7.26
CA VAL A 61 5.65 8.02 8.65
C VAL A 61 6.98 7.96 9.42
N GLU A 62 8.05 7.48 8.80
CA GLU A 62 9.38 7.41 9.41
C GLU A 62 9.99 8.81 9.64
N GLY A 63 9.79 9.74 8.71
CA GLY A 63 10.22 11.13 8.85
C GLY A 63 9.59 11.83 10.07
N LEU A 64 8.30 11.57 10.32
CA LEU A 64 7.59 12.09 11.50
C LEU A 64 8.14 11.55 12.83
N SER A 65 8.62 10.30 12.86
CA SER A 65 9.27 9.70 14.04
C SER A 65 10.59 10.40 14.40
N ARG A 66 11.23 11.06 13.43
CA ARG A 66 12.45 11.85 13.65
C ARG A 66 12.14 13.26 14.16
N GLU A 67 11.08 13.90 13.67
CA GLU A 67 10.66 15.23 14.13
C GLU A 67 10.23 15.24 15.61
N GLY A 68 9.55 14.19 16.08
CA GLY A 68 9.11 14.07 17.48
C GLY A 68 10.23 13.74 18.49
N LYS A 69 11.46 13.44 18.04
CA LYS A 69 12.61 13.12 18.92
C LYS A 69 13.51 14.31 19.26
N PHE A 70 13.29 15.46 18.63
CA PHE A 70 14.08 16.69 18.84
C PHE A 70 13.19 17.91 19.15
N GLY A 71 11.91 17.70 19.46
CA GLY A 71 10.98 18.73 19.92
C GLY A 71 10.95 18.86 21.44
#